data_AF-A0A926MV59-F1
#
_entry.id   AF-A0A926MV59-F1
#
_cell.length_a   1.000
_cell.length_b   1.000
_cell.length_c   1.000
_cell.angle_alpha   90.00
_cell.angle_beta   90.00
_cell.angle_gamma   90.00
#
_symmetry.space_group_name_H-M   'P 1'
#
loop_
_entity.id
_entity.type
_entity.pdbx_description
1 polymer ?
#
loop_
_entity_poly.entity_id
_entity_poly.type
_entity_poly.pdbx_seq_one_letter_code
_entity_poly.pdbx_strand_id
1 'polypeptide(L)'
;MKNSSVKSNSRIIYLSVGSMFLGVLFIDIYGIIVKFLGDTYSTNQMVLFRNLFAIIPLLALIFYTNENLKIFKNLTKKFIILCFVRGFCFLFMNVFYFIAINNMDFATASTLTFSATFFIVILSI
;
A
#
# COMPACT_ATOMS: atom_id res chain seq x y z
N MET A 1 -41.89 9.87 13.16
CA MET A 1 -41.16 10.36 11.97
C MET A 1 -39.71 9.94 12.08
N LYS A 2 -39.19 9.19 11.09
CA LYS A 2 -37.76 8.89 10.82
C LYS A 2 -37.04 7.81 11.67
N ASN A 3 -37.52 6.57 11.62
CA ASN A 3 -36.80 5.35 12.04
C ASN A 3 -36.12 4.60 10.85
N SER A 4 -35.76 5.31 9.77
CA SER A 4 -35.36 4.71 8.49
C SER A 4 -33.86 4.84 8.12
N SER A 5 -32.98 5.24 9.03
CA SER A 5 -31.53 5.40 8.74
C SER A 5 -30.61 4.29 9.29
N VAL A 6 -31.12 3.32 10.07
CA VAL A 6 -30.27 2.28 10.69
C VAL A 6 -30.15 1.02 9.80
N LYS A 7 -31.01 0.84 8.80
CA LYS A 7 -31.07 -0.39 7.99
C LYS A 7 -30.15 -0.41 6.75
N SER A 8 -29.38 0.66 6.52
CA SER A 8 -28.58 0.82 5.29
C SER A 8 -27.17 0.25 5.33
N ASN A 9 -26.61 -0.14 6.48
CA ASN A 9 -25.14 -0.21 6.58
C ASN A 9 -24.51 -1.55 7.01
N SER A 10 -25.28 -2.59 7.34
CA SER A 10 -24.69 -3.90 7.69
C SER A 10 -23.91 -4.50 6.51
N ARG A 11 -24.47 -4.43 5.29
CA ARG A 11 -23.82 -4.96 4.08
C ARG A 11 -22.50 -4.25 3.74
N ILE A 12 -22.43 -2.94 3.95
CA ILE A 12 -21.21 -2.14 3.73
C ILE A 12 -20.18 -2.47 4.81
N ILE A 13 -20.59 -2.59 6.08
CA ILE A 13 -19.70 -3.02 7.17
C ILE A 13 -19.13 -4.41 6.87
N TYR A 14 -19.95 -5.38 6.47
CA TYR A 14 -19.47 -6.71 6.08
C TYR A 14 -18.51 -6.66 4.87
N LEU A 15 -18.79 -5.81 3.88
CA LEU A 15 -17.91 -5.62 2.73
C LEU A 15 -16.56 -5.00 3.14
N SER A 16 -16.57 -3.99 4.03
CA SER A 16 -15.38 -3.33 4.55
C SER A 16 -14.53 -4.25 5.43
N VAL A 17 -15.17 -5.03 6.30
CA VAL A 17 -14.48 -6.03 7.12
C VAL A 17 -13.89 -7.11 6.22
N GLY A 18 -14.67 -7.60 5.25
CA GLY A 18 -14.20 -8.58 4.26
C GLY A 18 -13.02 -8.06 3.44
N SER A 19 -13.04 -6.81 3.00
CA SER A 19 -11.94 -6.22 2.24
C SER A 19 -10.70 -5.98 3.10
N MET A 20 -10.83 -5.62 4.38
CA MET A 20 -9.69 -5.54 5.31
C MET A 20 -9.02 -6.90 5.49
N PHE A 21 -9.79 -7.95 5.80
CA PHE A 21 -9.25 -9.30 5.95
C PHE A 21 -8.56 -9.77 4.67
N LEU A 22 -9.20 -9.55 3.52
CA LEU A 22 -8.62 -9.90 2.23
C LEU A 22 -7.31 -9.14 1.97
N GLY A 23 -7.27 -7.85 2.31
CA GLY A 23 -6.08 -7.02 2.19
C GLY A 23 -4.91 -7.53 3.05
N VAL A 24 -5.19 -7.89 4.31
CA VAL A 24 -4.18 -8.46 5.23
C VAL A 24 -3.63 -9.78 4.66
N LEU A 25 -4.50 -10.70 4.23
CA LEU A 25 -4.07 -11.97 3.64
C LEU A 25 -3.16 -11.78 2.42
N PHE A 26 -3.50 -10.82 1.54
CA PHE A 26 -2.69 -10.52 0.35
C PHE A 26 -1.33 -9.94 0.73
N ILE A 27 -1.27 -9.09 1.77
CA ILE A 27 -0.02 -8.51 2.26
C ILE A 27 0.90 -9.61 2.85
N ASP A 28 0.34 -10.54 3.60
CA ASP A 28 1.09 -11.61 4.25
C ASP A 28 1.63 -12.62 3.23
N ILE A 29 0.79 -13.02 2.27
CA ILE A 29 1.20 -13.88 1.14
C ILE A 29 2.33 -13.20 0.34
N TYR A 30 2.19 -11.90 0.06
CA TYR A 30 3.25 -11.14 -0.59
C TYR A 30 4.57 -11.16 0.19
N GLY A 31 4.51 -10.95 1.52
CA GLY A 31 5.69 -11.00 2.38
C GLY A 31 6.41 -12.35 2.33
N ILE A 32 5.66 -13.45 2.36
CA ILE A 32 6.20 -14.82 2.28
C ILE A 32 6.83 -15.08 0.90
N ILE A 33 6.17 -14.67 -0.18
CA ILE A 33 6.69 -14.81 -1.55
C ILE A 33 8.01 -14.04 -1.67
N VAL A 34 8.06 -12.81 -1.16
CA VAL A 34 9.28 -11.99 -1.18
C VAL A 34 10.42 -12.63 -0.39
N LYS A 35 10.14 -13.26 0.76
CA LYS A 35 11.13 -14.01 1.53
C LYS A 35 11.70 -15.18 0.73
N PHE A 36 10.83 -16.00 0.13
CA PHE A 36 11.25 -17.16 -0.67
C PHE A 36 12.04 -16.77 -1.91
N LEU A 37 11.67 -15.64 -2.51
CA LEU A 37 12.20 -15.19 -3.79
C LEU A 37 13.43 -14.27 -3.60
N GLY A 38 13.65 -13.75 -2.39
CA GLY A 38 14.83 -12.97 -2.00
C GLY A 38 16.12 -13.80 -1.90
N ASP A 39 16.01 -15.11 -1.68
CA ASP A 39 17.17 -16.03 -1.68
C ASP A 39 17.76 -16.23 -3.09
N THR A 40 16.99 -15.95 -4.14
CA THR A 40 17.38 -16.21 -5.54
C THR A 40 17.48 -14.95 -6.40
N TYR A 41 16.74 -13.89 -6.07
CA TYR A 41 16.72 -12.65 -6.84
C TYR A 41 17.20 -11.45 -6.03
N SER A 42 18.06 -10.63 -6.65
CA SER A 42 18.52 -9.38 -6.04
C SER A 42 17.35 -8.44 -5.76
N THR A 43 17.33 -7.86 -4.57
CA THR A 43 16.33 -6.89 -4.07
C THR A 43 15.92 -5.85 -5.11
N ASN A 44 16.87 -5.33 -5.88
CA ASN A 44 16.59 -4.29 -6.88
C ASN A 44 15.71 -4.80 -8.02
N GLN A 45 15.88 -6.05 -8.45
CA GLN A 45 15.08 -6.62 -9.55
C GLN A 45 13.62 -6.76 -9.13
N MET A 46 13.35 -7.26 -7.93
CA MET A 46 11.99 -7.37 -7.38
C MET A 46 11.25 -6.03 -7.31
N VAL A 47 11.91 -4.99 -6.80
CA VAL A 47 11.31 -3.64 -6.68
C VAL A 47 10.97 -3.08 -8.07
N LEU A 48 11.87 -3.28 -9.04
CA LEU A 48 11.67 -2.84 -10.42
C LEU A 48 10.49 -3.56 -11.08
N PHE A 49 10.43 -4.90 -10.99
CA PHE A 49 9.31 -5.67 -11.53
C PHE A 49 7.97 -5.30 -10.89
N ARG A 50 7.95 -5.07 -9.57
CA ARG A 50 6.72 -4.64 -8.88
C ARG A 50 6.26 -3.26 -9.35
N ASN A 51 7.17 -2.30 -9.51
CA ASN A 51 6.80 -0.97 -10.01
C ASN A 51 6.34 -1.02 -11.47
N LEU A 52 6.96 -1.84 -12.32
CA LEU A 52 6.52 -2.09 -13.69
C LEU A 52 5.10 -2.67 -13.75
N PHE A 53 4.83 -3.72 -12.96
CA PHE A 53 3.50 -4.31 -12.87
C PHE A 53 2.46 -3.35 -12.27
N ALA A 54 2.85 -2.46 -11.36
CA ALA A 54 1.94 -1.45 -10.78
C ALA A 54 1.57 -0.32 -11.76
N ILE A 55 2.44 -0.01 -12.72
CA ILE A 55 2.17 1.00 -13.76
C ILE A 55 1.05 0.54 -14.69
N ILE A 56 0.97 -0.76 -15.00
CA ILE A 56 -0.03 -1.33 -15.92
C ILE A 56 -1.48 -1.08 -15.46
N PRO A 57 -1.92 -1.47 -14.25
CA PRO A 57 -3.27 -1.22 -13.77
C PRO A 57 -3.52 0.27 -13.55
N LEU A 58 -2.48 1.05 -13.20
CA LEU A 58 -2.61 2.50 -13.08
C LEU A 58 -2.94 3.13 -14.44
N LEU A 59 -2.26 2.70 -15.51
CA LEU A 59 -2.51 3.17 -16.87
C LEU A 59 -3.89 2.73 -17.36
N ALA A 60 -4.28 1.48 -17.09
CA ALA A 60 -5.60 0.96 -17.42
C ALA A 60 -6.73 1.73 -16.71
N LEU A 61 -6.55 2.08 -15.43
CA LEU A 61 -7.49 2.89 -14.66
C LEU A 61 -7.63 4.30 -15.24
N ILE A 62 -6.51 4.92 -15.61
CA ILE A 62 -6.48 6.24 -16.25
C ILE A 62 -7.22 6.22 -17.59
N PHE A 63 -7.06 5.17 -18.39
CA PHE A 63 -7.73 5.02 -19.67
C PHE A 63 -9.24 4.75 -19.49
N TYR A 64 -9.61 3.90 -18.52
CA TYR A 64 -11.00 3.56 -18.25
C TYR A 64 -11.80 4.76 -17.72
N THR A 65 -11.19 5.60 -16.88
CA THR A 65 -11.94 6.62 -16.17
C THR A 65 -12.32 7.83 -17.03
N ASN A 66 -11.72 8.06 -18.21
CA ASN A 66 -11.95 9.16 -19.19
C ASN A 66 -12.16 10.61 -18.66
N GLU A 67 -12.17 10.85 -17.34
CA GLU A 67 -12.49 12.13 -16.70
C GLU A 67 -11.24 12.89 -16.22
N ASN A 68 -10.07 12.27 -16.20
CA ASN A 68 -9.01 12.68 -15.27
C ASN A 68 -7.85 13.46 -15.87
N LEU A 69 -8.14 14.48 -16.68
CA LEU A 69 -7.24 15.63 -16.85
C LEU A 69 -7.64 16.84 -15.99
N LYS A 70 -8.87 16.86 -15.44
CA LYS A 70 -9.28 17.91 -14.49
C LYS A 70 -8.64 17.76 -13.11
N ILE A 71 -8.31 16.54 -12.68
CA ILE A 71 -7.57 16.27 -11.43
C ILE A 71 -6.13 16.84 -11.51
N PHE A 72 -5.47 16.71 -12.68
CA PHE A 72 -4.16 17.29 -12.92
C PHE A 72 -4.20 18.82 -13.13
N LYS A 73 -5.36 19.39 -13.42
CA LYS A 73 -5.51 20.84 -13.69
C LYS A 73 -5.41 21.70 -12.43
N ASN A 74 -5.70 21.15 -11.25
CA ASN A 74 -5.64 21.85 -9.97
C ASN A 74 -4.40 21.48 -9.14
N LEU A 75 -3.32 21.10 -9.82
CA LEU A 75 -2.06 20.73 -9.18
C LEU A 75 -1.31 21.97 -8.70
N THR A 76 -1.55 22.33 -7.45
CA THR A 76 -0.72 23.33 -6.76
C THR A 76 0.70 22.79 -6.59
N LYS A 77 1.74 23.62 -6.74
CA LYS A 77 3.15 23.21 -6.55
C LYS A 77 3.40 22.46 -5.23
N LYS A 78 2.69 22.85 -4.16
CA LYS A 78 2.71 22.18 -2.85
C LYS A 78 2.23 20.73 -2.91
N PHE A 79 1.19 20.44 -3.69
CA PHE A 79 0.65 19.08 -3.84
C PHE A 79 1.60 18.16 -4.61
N ILE A 80 2.26 18.69 -5.65
CA ILE A 80 3.33 17.98 -6.37
C ILE A 80 4.48 17.63 -5.42
N ILE A 81 4.92 18.58 -4.58
CA ILE A 81 5.97 18.32 -3.59
C ILE A 81 5.53 17.28 -2.56
N LEU A 82 4.29 17.35 -2.05
CA LEU A 82 3.75 16.34 -1.14
C LEU A 82 3.70 14.94 -1.78
N CYS A 83 3.26 14.86 -3.03
CA CYS A 83 3.19 13.60 -3.77
C CYS A 83 4.59 13.03 -4.00
N PHE A 84 5.56 13.90 -4.32
CA PHE A 84 6.96 13.50 -4.48
C PHE A 84 7.56 12.98 -3.17
N VAL A 85 7.39 13.70 -2.06
CA VAL A 85 7.87 13.28 -0.73
C VAL A 85 7.22 11.94 -0.33
N ARG A 86 5.92 11.78 -0.56
CA ARG A 86 5.22 10.51 -0.28
C ARG A 86 5.79 9.35 -1.11
N GLY A 87 6.00 9.57 -2.41
CA GLY A 87 6.62 8.57 -3.28
C GLY A 87 8.04 8.22 -2.84
N PHE A 88 8.83 9.23 -2.48
CA PHE A 88 10.20 9.05 -1.99
C PHE A 88 10.26 8.25 -0.69
N CYS A 89 9.43 8.60 0.31
CA CYS A 89 9.31 7.82 1.55
C CYS A 89 8.88 6.37 1.27
N PHE A 90 7.97 6.16 0.32
CA PHE A 90 7.53 4.82 -0.05
C PHE A 90 8.65 3.99 -0.71
N LEU A 91 9.50 4.60 -1.53
CA LEU A 91 10.67 3.93 -2.10
C LEU A 91 11.64 3.48 -0.99
N PHE A 92 11.96 4.38 -0.05
CA PHE A 92 12.82 4.05 1.09
C PHE A 92 12.24 2.92 1.94
N MET A 93 10.95 3.00 2.27
CA MET A 93 10.25 1.96 3.02
C MET A 93 10.44 0.58 2.36
N ASN A 94 10.28 0.52 1.05
CA ASN A 94 10.43 -0.73 0.33
C ASN A 94 11.86 -1.26 0.35
N VAL A 95 12.85 -0.42 0.06
CA VAL A 95 14.26 -0.83 0.10
C VAL A 95 14.63 -1.37 1.48
N PHE A 96 14.26 -0.67 2.56
CA PHE A 96 14.50 -1.15 3.93
C PHE A 96 13.78 -2.46 4.24
N TYR A 97 12.52 -2.61 3.79
CA TYR A 97 11.76 -3.84 4.00
C TYR A 97 12.42 -5.05 3.34
N PHE A 98 12.90 -4.91 2.10
CA PHE A 98 13.62 -6.00 1.43
C PHE A 98 14.95 -6.33 2.11
N ILE A 99 15.70 -5.31 2.56
CA ILE A 99 16.93 -5.51 3.34
C ILE A 99 16.63 -6.27 4.65
N ALA A 100 15.53 -5.95 5.33
CA ALA A 100 15.11 -6.61 6.56
C ALA A 100 14.75 -8.08 6.32
N ILE A 101 13.98 -8.38 5.27
CA ILE A 101 13.61 -9.76 4.91
C ILE A 101 14.85 -10.60 4.55
N ASN A 102 15.85 -10.01 3.89
CA ASN A 102 17.05 -10.74 3.48
C ASN A 102 17.98 -11.06 4.67
N ASN A 103 18.08 -10.16 5.65
CA ASN A 103 19.03 -10.30 6.77
C ASN A 103 18.41 -10.89 8.05
N MET A 104 17.09 -10.91 8.18
CA MET A 104 16.39 -11.37 9.39
C MET A 104 15.34 -12.42 9.06
N ASP A 105 14.98 -13.27 10.03
CA ASP A 105 13.84 -14.17 9.90
C ASP A 105 12.54 -13.43 9.57
N PHE A 106 11.68 -14.05 8.77
CA PHE A 106 10.42 -13.44 8.35
C PHE A 106 9.55 -13.02 9.55
N ALA A 107 9.56 -13.83 10.61
CA ALA A 107 8.83 -13.57 11.85
C ALA A 107 9.34 -12.34 12.62
N THR A 108 10.64 -12.07 12.62
CA THR A 108 11.21 -10.89 13.29
C THR A 108 10.98 -9.63 12.46
N ALA A 109 11.08 -9.73 11.13
CA ALA A 109 10.76 -8.62 10.23
C ALA A 109 9.27 -8.21 10.30
N SER A 110 8.35 -9.18 10.36
CA SER A 110 6.91 -8.90 10.44
C SER A 110 6.50 -8.30 11.78
N THR A 111 7.02 -8.83 12.90
CA THR A 111 6.78 -8.26 14.25
C THR A 111 7.31 -6.85 14.39
N LEU A 112 8.48 -6.55 13.81
CA LEU A 112 9.03 -5.19 13.80
C LEU A 112 8.15 -4.22 12.98
N THR A 113 7.56 -4.71 11.89
CA THR A 113 6.63 -3.90 11.06
C THR A 113 5.36 -3.53 11.83
N PHE A 114 4.85 -4.38 12.73
CA PHE A 114 3.71 -4.02 13.59
C PHE A 114 3.99 -2.83 14.52
N SER A 115 5.26 -2.59 14.88
CA SER A 115 5.66 -1.41 15.67
C SER A 115 5.37 -0.09 14.95
N ALA A 116 5.27 -0.10 13.61
CA ALA A 116 4.92 1.09 12.81
C ALA A 116 3.64 1.78 13.29
N THR A 117 2.68 1.01 13.83
CA THR A 117 1.42 1.55 14.37
C THR A 117 1.66 2.58 15.48
N PHE A 118 2.64 2.35 16.36
CA PHE A 118 2.99 3.31 17.40
C PHE A 118 3.54 4.61 16.82
N PHE A 119 4.43 4.51 15.83
CA PHE A 119 4.98 5.69 15.16
C PHE A 119 3.90 6.48 14.41
N ILE A 120 2.95 5.80 13.78
CA ILE A 120 1.82 6.43 13.09
C ILE A 120 0.96 7.21 14.09
N VAL A 121 0.64 6.63 15.24
CA VAL A 121 -0.16 7.29 16.28
C VAL A 121 0.56 8.51 16.85
N ILE A 122 1.84 8.38 17.18
CA ILE A 122 2.65 9.48 17.74
C ILE A 122 2.78 10.64 16.74
N LEU A 123 3.01 10.36 15.46
CA LEU A 123 3.14 11.39 14.42
C LEU A 123 1.79 12.00 14.01
N SER A 124 0.67 11.35 14.35
CA SER A 124 -0.67 11.84 14.06
C SER A 124 -1.20 12.85 15.09
N ILE A 125 -0.58 12.93 16.28
CA ILE A 125 -0.93 13.92 17.32
C ILE A 125 -0.29 15.27 17.00
#